data_AF-A0A1G0WIL1-F1
#
_entry.id   AF-A0A1G0WIL1-F1
#
_cell.length_a   1.000
_cell.length_b   1.000
_cell.length_c   1.000
_cell.angle_alpha   90.00
_cell.angle_beta   90.00
_cell.angle_gamma   90.00
#
_symmetry.space_group_name_H-M   'P 1'
#
loop_
_entity.id
_entity.type
_entity.pdbx_description
1 polymer ?
#
loop_
_entity_poly.entity_id
_entity_poly.type
_entity_poly.pdbx_seq_one_letter_code
_entity_poly.pdbx_strand_id
1 'polypeptide(L)'
;MKLSKDMNLKPTKTWITAVQIEEYKHSALEIKKLANENNSLQKENKTLAFNLNSLQDNTIQLETKLKAISDEKIKTDKQKSDLETKLNTVSEEKTNLEKKTHTENNKLKKENDELQKENELIILQLHQLQEEFEKNVLDNKKKETDLKELEKKLTDSSKELTKQKASSDKFKSELEAKLKAISDEKIKTDKQKSDLETKLNTVSEEKTNLEKKTHSENNKLKEENDELQKENELIILQLHQLQEEFELKYCRISDKYDGNVYTQISAPMLFSLLPKQNPFRKTKVKIKLIDNKIHAESNLPNDKHQYFYCTRNFLPEELNFVFNKSFKLLYEGDCDLRTVFVYLNEKGEKISHNILAATKEQSVNIPKGCKSIRMALRFQGSGKAIIHKLSLCSV
;
A
#
# COMPACT_ATOMS: atom_id res chain seq x y z
N MET A 1 78.03 90.36 153.44
CA MET A 1 78.76 91.63 153.20
C MET A 1 77.81 92.76 153.58
N LYS A 2 77.80 93.33 154.80
CA LYS A 2 78.82 94.15 155.51
C LYS A 2 79.40 95.26 154.64
N LEU A 3 78.98 96.50 154.90
CA LEU A 3 79.76 97.73 155.17
C LEU A 3 78.81 98.94 154.96
N SER A 4 78.45 99.71 156.00
CA SER A 4 79.25 100.82 156.62
C SER A 4 79.31 102.03 155.66
N LYS A 5 79.23 103.30 156.04
CA LYS A 5 79.40 104.03 157.31
C LYS A 5 78.90 105.47 157.10
N ASP A 6 78.63 106.13 158.21
CA ASP A 6 78.46 107.56 158.43
C ASP A 6 79.27 108.51 157.53
N MET A 7 78.73 109.69 157.22
CA MET A 7 79.41 110.96 157.52
C MET A 7 78.42 112.13 157.61
N ASN A 8 78.42 112.70 158.80
CA ASN A 8 77.84 113.95 159.25
C ASN A 8 78.67 115.13 158.70
N LEU A 9 78.06 116.14 158.08
CA LEU A 9 78.65 117.48 157.91
C LEU A 9 77.56 118.50 157.57
N LYS A 10 77.22 119.33 158.58
CA LYS A 10 76.64 120.66 158.37
C LYS A 10 77.61 121.51 157.54
N PRO A 11 77.11 122.36 156.64
CA PRO A 11 77.73 123.65 156.40
C PRO A 11 76.80 124.79 156.81
N THR A 12 77.37 125.65 157.62
CA THR A 12 77.01 127.01 157.96
C THR A 12 76.70 127.87 156.74
N LYS A 13 75.62 128.66 156.87
CA LYS A 13 75.43 130.03 156.35
C LYS A 13 76.27 130.39 155.13
N THR A 14 75.62 130.33 153.98
CA THR A 14 75.81 131.32 152.93
C THR A 14 74.44 131.90 152.65
N TRP A 15 74.35 133.22 152.74
CA TRP A 15 73.20 133.95 152.23
C TRP A 15 73.11 133.59 150.76
N ILE A 16 72.12 132.76 150.43
CA ILE A 16 71.72 132.56 149.06
C ILE A 16 71.20 133.92 148.61
N THR A 17 72.09 134.65 147.97
CA THR A 17 71.83 135.84 147.18
C THR A 17 70.73 135.51 146.19
N ALA A 18 69.90 136.48 145.83
CA ALA A 18 68.77 136.28 144.91
C ALA A 18 69.13 135.50 143.63
N VAL A 19 70.40 135.55 143.20
CA VAL A 19 71.00 134.80 142.09
C VAL A 19 70.97 133.28 142.27
N GLN A 20 71.27 132.74 143.46
CA GLN A 20 71.27 131.29 143.69
C GLN A 20 69.84 130.72 143.81
N ILE A 21 68.87 131.49 144.34
CA ILE A 21 67.44 131.12 144.27
C ILE A 21 66.96 131.12 142.82
N GLU A 22 67.40 132.07 141.99
CA GLU A 22 67.14 132.10 140.55
C GLU A 22 67.74 130.87 139.84
N GLU A 23 68.98 130.49 140.13
CA GLU A 23 69.60 129.26 139.59
C GLU A 23 68.87 127.99 140.02
N TYR A 24 68.48 127.87 141.29
CA TYR A 24 67.69 126.73 141.76
C TYR A 24 66.28 126.71 141.14
N LYS A 25 65.66 127.88 140.91
CA LYS A 25 64.39 127.98 140.18
C LYS A 25 64.56 127.59 138.72
N HIS A 26 65.62 128.06 138.05
CA HIS A 26 65.92 127.74 136.65
C HIS A 26 66.23 126.24 136.50
N SER A 27 67.03 125.69 137.41
CA SER A 27 67.36 124.26 137.46
C SER A 27 66.13 123.41 137.81
N ALA A 28 65.26 123.84 138.73
CA ALA A 28 64.00 123.15 139.01
C ALA A 28 63.01 123.23 137.83
N LEU A 29 62.96 124.35 137.11
CA LEU A 29 62.17 124.51 135.89
C LEU A 29 62.69 123.58 134.79
N GLU A 30 64.01 123.45 134.67
CA GLU A 30 64.69 122.59 133.71
C GLU A 30 64.53 121.11 134.07
N ILE A 31 64.63 120.73 135.35
CA ILE A 31 64.29 119.38 135.83
C ILE A 31 62.82 119.06 135.56
N LYS A 32 61.91 120.02 135.76
CA LYS A 32 60.48 119.83 135.45
C LYS A 32 60.24 119.69 133.95
N LYS A 33 60.98 120.45 133.13
CA LYS A 33 60.95 120.35 131.66
C LYS A 33 61.47 118.98 131.21
N LEU A 34 62.62 118.56 131.71
CA LEU A 34 63.22 117.25 131.44
C LEU A 34 62.36 116.08 131.95
N ALA A 35 61.70 116.23 133.10
CA ALA A 35 60.77 115.22 133.62
C ALA A 35 59.50 115.12 132.75
N ASN A 36 58.97 116.26 132.28
CA ASN A 36 57.85 116.27 131.34
C ASN A 36 58.24 115.66 129.99
N GLU A 37 59.43 115.98 129.49
CA GLU A 37 59.99 115.43 128.27
C GLU A 37 60.23 113.93 128.40
N ASN A 38 60.80 113.45 129.51
CA ASN A 38 60.98 112.04 129.79
C ASN A 38 59.64 111.29 129.92
N ASN A 39 58.64 111.90 130.57
CA ASN A 39 57.29 111.34 130.62
C ASN A 39 56.63 111.29 129.22
N SER A 40 56.89 112.28 128.37
CA SER A 40 56.45 112.29 126.97
C SER A 40 57.12 111.18 126.16
N LEU A 41 58.45 111.06 126.25
CA LEU A 41 59.24 110.02 125.60
C LEU A 41 58.86 108.63 126.10
N GLN A 42 58.52 108.48 127.38
CA GLN A 42 58.07 107.19 127.92
C GLN A 42 56.68 106.81 127.38
N LYS A 43 55.77 107.77 127.18
CA LYS A 43 54.49 107.52 126.49
C LYS A 43 54.73 107.15 125.03
N GLU A 44 55.60 107.87 124.33
CA GLU A 44 55.95 107.58 122.95
C GLU A 44 56.60 106.20 122.79
N ASN A 45 57.54 105.83 123.66
CA ASN A 45 58.14 104.49 123.67
C ASN A 45 57.12 103.39 123.94
N LYS A 46 56.13 103.62 124.82
CA LYS A 46 55.03 102.67 125.02
C LYS A 46 54.17 102.53 123.77
N THR A 47 53.87 103.63 123.09
CA THR A 47 53.13 103.63 121.82
C THR A 47 53.92 102.94 120.71
N LEU A 48 55.22 103.20 120.59
CA LEU A 48 56.11 102.55 119.62
C LEU A 48 56.24 101.05 119.90
N ALA A 49 56.37 100.63 121.16
CA ALA A 49 56.40 99.22 121.53
C ALA A 49 55.09 98.49 121.19
N PHE A 50 53.93 99.14 121.43
CA PHE A 50 52.63 98.61 121.03
C PHE A 50 52.51 98.47 119.50
N ASN A 51 52.93 99.50 118.76
CA ASN A 51 52.94 99.46 117.30
C ASN A 51 53.90 98.38 116.76
N LEU A 52 55.07 98.21 117.37
CA LEU A 52 56.04 97.19 117.00
C LEU A 52 55.46 95.78 117.20
N ASN A 53 54.83 95.52 118.35
CA ASN A 53 54.17 94.24 118.61
C ASN A 53 53.04 94.00 117.60
N SER A 54 52.21 95.01 117.31
CA SER A 54 51.15 94.90 116.29
C SER A 54 51.70 94.62 114.89
N LEU A 55 52.83 95.23 114.52
CA LEU A 55 53.51 94.95 113.24
C LEU A 55 54.12 93.54 113.20
N GLN A 56 54.67 93.06 114.31
CA GLN A 56 55.17 91.68 114.43
C GLN A 56 54.03 90.67 114.27
N ASP A 57 52.89 90.90 114.93
CA ASP A 57 51.70 90.06 114.78
C ASP A 57 51.21 90.05 113.33
N ASN A 58 51.18 91.22 112.68
CA ASN A 58 50.83 91.31 111.26
C ASN A 58 51.85 90.58 110.36
N THR A 59 53.14 90.62 110.68
CA THR A 59 54.19 89.91 109.94
C THR A 59 54.00 88.40 110.06
N ILE A 60 53.76 87.90 111.27
CA ILE A 60 53.46 86.47 111.52
C ILE A 60 52.19 86.05 110.78
N GLN A 61 51.14 86.90 110.78
CA GLN A 61 49.92 86.63 110.02
C GLN A 61 50.15 86.60 108.50
N LEU A 62 51.02 87.46 107.97
CA LEU A 62 51.36 87.45 106.55
C LEU A 62 52.22 86.24 106.17
N GLU A 63 53.19 85.87 107.00
CA GLU A 63 54.03 84.68 106.78
C GLU A 63 53.21 83.39 106.80
N THR A 64 52.28 83.26 107.75
CA THR A 64 51.36 82.11 107.81
C THR A 64 50.45 82.03 106.59
N LYS A 65 49.91 83.16 106.12
CA LYS A 65 49.13 83.23 104.87
C LYS A 65 49.98 82.88 103.65
N LEU A 66 51.19 83.41 103.55
CA LEU A 66 52.11 83.11 102.43
C LEU A 66 52.47 81.63 102.38
N LYS A 67 52.71 81.01 103.54
CA LYS A 67 52.95 79.57 103.62
C LYS A 67 51.74 78.76 103.15
N ALA A 68 50.54 79.11 103.62
CA ALA A 68 49.31 78.45 103.18
C ALA A 68 49.08 78.56 101.66
N ILE A 69 49.32 79.74 101.08
CA ILE A 69 49.23 79.97 99.63
C ILE A 69 50.29 79.14 98.89
N SER A 70 51.51 79.05 99.40
CA SER A 70 52.57 78.25 98.80
C SER A 70 52.23 76.76 98.81
N ASP A 71 51.70 76.23 99.92
CA ASP A 71 51.28 74.83 100.04
C ASP A 71 50.10 74.52 99.10
N GLU A 72 49.14 75.44 98.97
CA GLU A 72 48.03 75.33 98.02
C GLU A 72 48.51 75.36 96.57
N LYS A 73 49.49 76.20 96.25
CA LYS A 73 50.11 76.23 94.92
C LYS A 73 50.82 74.91 94.59
N ILE A 74 51.59 74.35 95.51
CA ILE A 74 52.24 73.05 95.31
C ILE A 74 51.19 71.95 95.10
N LYS A 75 50.09 71.98 95.86
CA LYS A 75 48.98 71.02 95.70
C LYS A 75 48.31 71.15 94.34
N THR A 76 48.05 72.37 93.87
CA THR A 76 47.42 72.62 92.57
C THR A 76 48.35 72.27 91.40
N ASP A 77 49.65 72.57 91.49
CA ASP A 77 50.65 72.18 90.48
C ASP A 77 50.77 70.65 90.38
N LYS A 78 50.75 69.93 91.51
CA LYS A 78 50.71 68.47 91.51
C LYS A 78 49.45 67.93 90.84
N GLN A 79 48.28 68.49 91.18
CA GLN A 79 47.01 68.10 90.54
C GLN A 79 47.03 68.38 89.03
N LYS A 80 47.62 69.50 88.60
CA LYS A 80 47.74 69.84 87.17
C LYS A 80 48.62 68.82 86.44
N SER A 81 49.77 68.46 87.03
CA SER A 81 50.65 67.43 86.47
C SER A 81 49.96 66.05 86.38
N ASP A 82 49.20 65.66 87.41
CA ASP A 82 48.43 64.41 87.40
C ASP A 82 47.31 64.43 86.35
N LEU A 83 46.68 65.58 86.11
CA LEU A 83 45.68 65.73 85.04
C LEU A 83 46.30 65.72 83.65
N GLU A 84 47.48 66.31 83.47
CA GLU A 84 48.19 66.36 82.19
C GLU A 84 48.67 64.96 81.77
N THR A 85 49.20 64.18 82.71
CA THR A 85 49.54 62.77 82.46
C THR A 85 48.31 61.94 82.09
N LYS A 86 47.18 62.10 82.80
CA LYS A 86 45.90 61.44 82.45
C LYS A 86 45.37 61.87 81.08
N LEU A 87 45.49 63.15 80.73
CA LEU A 87 45.05 63.66 79.44
C LEU A 87 45.86 63.03 78.30
N ASN A 88 47.18 62.89 78.48
CA ASN A 88 48.05 62.25 77.50
C ASN A 88 47.72 60.76 77.35
N THR A 89 47.53 60.02 78.45
CA THR A 89 47.14 58.60 78.36
C THR A 89 45.79 58.41 77.67
N VAL A 90 44.80 59.27 77.98
CA VAL A 90 43.48 59.22 77.32
C VAL A 90 43.59 59.57 75.84
N SER A 91 44.44 60.53 75.48
CA SER A 91 44.68 60.89 74.08
C SER A 91 45.32 59.72 73.31
N GLU A 92 46.31 59.05 73.89
CA GLU A 92 46.94 57.87 73.29
C GLU A 92 45.94 56.73 73.12
N GLU A 93 45.16 56.41 74.16
CA GLU A 93 44.09 55.41 74.10
C GLU A 93 43.07 55.73 73.01
N LYS A 94 42.64 56.99 72.90
CA LYS A 94 41.72 57.45 71.85
C LYS A 94 42.31 57.20 70.47
N THR A 95 43.56 57.60 70.22
CA THR A 95 44.19 57.38 68.90
C THR A 95 44.37 55.90 68.57
N ASN A 96 44.65 55.05 69.56
CA ASN A 96 44.75 53.61 69.38
C ASN A 96 43.38 52.98 69.08
N LEU A 97 42.34 53.43 69.77
CA LEU A 97 40.96 52.99 69.53
C LEU A 97 40.48 53.41 68.13
N GLU A 98 40.78 54.64 67.71
CA GLU A 98 40.49 55.14 66.36
C GLU A 98 41.20 54.33 65.28
N LYS A 99 42.48 53.98 65.48
CA LYS A 99 43.20 53.08 64.56
C LYS A 99 42.56 51.70 64.51
N LYS A 100 42.23 51.12 65.67
CA LYS A 100 41.61 49.79 65.74
C LYS A 100 40.26 49.77 65.04
N THR A 101 39.38 50.71 65.36
CA THR A 101 38.06 50.86 64.72
C THR A 101 38.18 51.10 63.22
N HIS A 102 39.14 51.91 62.76
CA HIS A 102 39.38 52.11 61.33
C HIS A 102 39.83 50.83 60.63
N THR A 103 40.76 50.07 61.24
CA THR A 103 41.20 48.78 60.67
C THR A 103 40.07 47.75 60.62
N GLU A 104 39.22 47.70 61.64
CA GLU A 104 38.10 46.78 61.74
C GLU A 104 37.00 47.14 60.75
N ASN A 105 36.66 48.43 60.62
CA ASN A 105 35.73 48.91 59.58
C ASN A 105 36.23 48.60 58.17
N ASN A 106 37.53 48.74 57.91
CA ASN A 106 38.09 48.40 56.60
C ASN A 106 38.04 46.88 56.33
N LYS A 107 38.20 46.04 57.35
CA LYS A 107 38.03 44.57 57.22
C LYS A 107 36.57 44.22 56.93
N LEU A 108 35.64 44.73 57.74
CA LEU A 108 34.21 44.51 57.57
C LEU A 108 33.72 44.99 56.21
N LYS A 109 34.24 46.13 55.73
CA LYS A 109 33.91 46.63 54.39
C LYS A 109 34.37 45.68 53.28
N LYS A 110 35.60 45.16 53.37
CA LYS A 110 36.11 44.18 52.40
C LYS A 110 35.29 42.89 52.42
N GLU A 111 34.99 42.38 53.60
CA GLU A 111 34.16 41.17 53.76
C GLU A 111 32.76 41.38 53.19
N ASN A 112 32.16 42.55 53.42
CA ASN A 112 30.87 42.90 52.84
C ASN A 112 30.93 43.02 51.30
N ASP A 113 31.99 43.60 50.74
CA ASP A 113 32.19 43.69 49.29
C ASP A 113 32.40 42.29 48.67
N GLU A 114 33.07 41.37 49.37
CA GLU A 114 33.24 39.97 48.95
C GLU A 114 31.92 39.20 48.99
N LEU A 115 31.16 39.31 50.09
CA LEU A 115 29.84 38.70 50.23
C LEU A 115 28.85 39.25 49.19
N GLN A 116 28.93 40.53 48.84
CA GLN A 116 28.09 41.11 47.81
C GLN A 116 28.40 40.49 46.44
N LYS A 117 29.67 40.31 46.09
CA LYS A 117 30.09 39.65 44.85
C LYS A 117 29.66 38.18 44.82
N GLU A 118 29.78 37.47 45.94
CA GLU A 118 29.33 36.08 46.05
C GLU A 118 27.82 35.97 45.87
N ASN A 119 27.05 36.86 46.48
CA ASN A 119 25.60 36.93 46.29
C ASN A 119 25.22 37.22 44.83
N GLU A 120 25.88 38.17 44.18
CA GLU A 120 25.67 38.46 42.76
C GLU A 120 25.99 37.24 41.88
N LEU A 121 27.06 36.51 42.18
CA LEU A 121 27.43 35.28 41.49
C LEU A 121 26.39 34.17 41.69
N ILE A 122 25.92 33.96 42.92
CA ILE A 122 24.88 32.96 43.24
C ILE A 122 23.58 33.30 42.51
N ILE A 123 23.18 34.57 42.46
CA ILE A 123 21.99 35.01 41.71
C ILE A 123 22.14 34.70 40.22
N LEU A 124 23.31 34.97 39.63
CA LEU A 124 23.59 34.62 38.23
C LEU A 124 23.50 33.10 37.98
N GLN A 125 24.06 32.29 38.88
CA GLN A 125 23.97 30.83 38.79
C GLN A 125 22.53 30.32 38.93
N LEU A 126 21.73 30.92 39.82
CA LEU A 126 20.31 30.59 39.97
C LEU A 126 19.52 30.92 38.71
N HIS A 127 19.77 32.07 38.06
CA HIS A 127 19.12 32.41 36.79
C HIS A 127 19.49 31.43 35.68
N GLN A 128 20.77 31.05 35.56
CA GLN A 128 21.20 30.05 34.58
C GLN A 128 20.52 28.69 34.79
N LEU A 129 20.47 28.22 36.03
CA LEU A 129 19.75 26.98 36.37
C LEU A 129 18.27 27.11 36.02
N GLN A 130 17.63 28.23 36.32
CA GLN A 130 16.24 28.48 35.97
C GLN A 130 16.01 28.41 34.45
N GLU A 131 16.86 29.04 33.64
CA GLU A 131 16.78 28.98 32.17
C GLU A 131 16.93 27.53 31.64
N GLU A 132 17.86 26.75 32.20
CA GLU A 132 18.01 25.33 31.85
C GLU A 132 16.78 24.50 32.23
N PHE A 133 16.18 24.77 33.40
CA PHE A 133 14.94 24.11 33.82
C PHE A 133 13.78 24.46 32.90
N GLU A 134 13.58 25.73 32.56
CA GLU A 134 12.52 26.18 31.66
C GLU A 134 12.66 25.55 30.27
N LYS A 135 13.89 25.50 29.75
CA LYS A 135 14.20 24.82 28.49
C LYS A 135 13.85 23.33 28.54
N ASN A 136 14.27 22.64 29.60
CA ASN A 136 13.96 21.22 29.79
C ASN A 136 12.45 20.96 29.91
N VAL A 137 11.71 21.82 30.61
CA VAL A 137 10.25 21.73 30.71
C VAL A 137 9.59 21.92 29.34
N LEU A 138 10.06 22.89 28.55
CA LEU A 138 9.53 23.12 27.21
C LEU A 138 9.80 21.94 26.28
N ASP A 139 11.02 21.38 26.31
CA ASP A 139 11.39 20.22 25.52
C ASP A 139 10.61 18.98 25.92
N ASN A 140 10.34 18.79 27.23
CA ASN A 140 9.46 17.71 27.69
C ASN A 140 8.02 17.87 27.23
N LYS A 141 7.47 19.10 27.24
CA LYS A 141 6.14 19.36 26.68
C LYS A 141 6.07 19.03 25.19
N LYS A 142 7.10 19.38 24.41
CA LYS A 142 7.19 19.01 22.98
C LYS A 142 7.24 17.50 22.80
N LYS A 143 8.08 16.80 23.57
CA LYS A 143 8.13 15.33 23.54
C LYS A 143 6.78 14.70 23.91
N GLU A 144 6.06 15.27 24.86
CA GLU A 144 4.73 14.79 25.24
C GLU A 144 3.69 15.01 24.12
N THR A 145 3.75 16.13 23.41
CA THR A 145 2.89 16.34 22.23
C THR A 145 3.23 15.38 21.10
N ASP A 146 4.51 15.14 20.85
CA ASP A 146 4.98 14.20 19.82
C ASP A 146 4.57 12.77 20.16
N LEU A 147 4.67 12.38 21.43
CA LEU A 147 4.20 11.09 21.93
C LEU A 147 2.69 10.93 21.72
N LYS A 148 1.88 11.94 22.07
CA LYS A 148 0.42 11.90 21.83
C LYS A 148 0.09 11.78 20.34
N GLU A 149 0.85 12.44 19.47
CA GLU A 149 0.66 12.32 18.01
C GLU A 149 1.04 10.92 17.51
N LEU A 150 2.15 10.35 17.98
CA LEU A 150 2.58 8.99 17.66
C LEU A 150 1.60 7.94 18.17
N GLU A 151 1.11 8.08 19.40
CA GLU A 151 0.08 7.22 19.96
C GLU A 151 -1.20 7.28 19.11
N LYS A 152 -1.63 8.47 18.71
CA LYS A 152 -2.77 8.63 17.80
C LYS A 152 -2.53 7.89 16.48
N LYS A 153 -1.38 8.12 15.82
CA LYS A 153 -1.01 7.42 14.57
C LYS A 153 -0.98 5.89 14.74
N LEU A 154 -0.49 5.40 15.88
CA LEU A 154 -0.46 3.98 16.19
C LEU A 154 -1.87 3.41 16.38
N THR A 155 -2.75 4.13 17.09
CA THR A 155 -4.15 3.71 17.27
C THR A 155 -4.92 3.71 15.95
N ASP A 156 -4.69 4.69 15.08
CA ASP A 156 -5.32 4.75 13.76
C ASP A 156 -4.80 3.62 12.86
N SER A 157 -3.49 3.34 12.87
CA SER A 157 -2.90 2.21 12.14
C SER A 157 -3.40 0.86 12.65
N SER A 158 -3.58 0.70 13.97
CA SER A 158 -4.14 -0.51 14.58
C SER A 158 -5.62 -0.71 14.21
N LYS A 159 -6.42 0.37 14.17
CA LYS A 159 -7.80 0.31 13.66
C LYS A 159 -7.84 -0.09 12.18
N GLU A 160 -6.92 0.42 11.37
CA GLU A 160 -6.84 0.05 9.96
C GLU A 160 -6.44 -1.42 9.76
N LEU A 161 -5.47 -1.91 10.54
CA LEU A 161 -5.08 -3.33 10.56
C LEU A 161 -6.23 -4.24 10.99
N THR A 162 -7.01 -3.86 12.00
CA THR A 162 -8.17 -4.66 12.45
C THR A 162 -9.27 -4.69 11.39
N LYS A 163 -9.52 -3.58 10.67
CA LYS A 163 -10.43 -3.57 9.50
C LYS A 163 -9.91 -4.46 8.38
N GLN A 164 -8.64 -4.35 8.01
CA GLN A 164 -8.04 -5.21 6.99
C GLN A 164 -8.12 -6.69 7.38
N LYS A 165 -7.83 -7.02 8.64
CA LYS A 165 -7.92 -8.37 9.16
C LYS A 165 -9.35 -8.89 9.09
N ALA A 166 -10.34 -8.10 9.51
CA ALA A 166 -11.75 -8.47 9.41
C ALA A 166 -12.19 -8.69 7.94
N SER A 167 -11.73 -7.87 7.00
CA SER A 167 -11.98 -8.07 5.57
C SER A 167 -11.30 -9.33 5.04
N SER A 168 -10.05 -9.60 5.46
CA SER A 168 -9.32 -10.81 5.09
C SER A 168 -9.97 -12.07 5.65
N ASP A 169 -10.48 -12.02 6.88
CA ASP A 169 -11.19 -13.14 7.52
C ASP A 169 -12.52 -13.41 6.81
N LYS A 170 -13.25 -12.37 6.39
CA LYS A 170 -14.45 -12.52 5.53
C LYS A 170 -14.10 -13.14 4.18
N PHE A 171 -13.03 -12.67 3.54
CA PHE A 171 -12.61 -13.23 2.25
C PHE A 171 -12.19 -14.70 2.40
N LYS A 172 -11.47 -15.02 3.48
CA LYS A 172 -11.06 -16.39 3.79
C LYS A 172 -12.26 -17.31 4.02
N SER A 173 -13.25 -16.88 4.82
CA SER A 173 -14.46 -17.69 5.04
C SER A 173 -15.28 -17.87 3.76
N GLU A 174 -15.33 -16.85 2.89
CA GLU A 174 -15.98 -16.96 1.58
C GLU A 174 -15.25 -17.93 0.65
N LEU A 175 -13.90 -17.94 0.68
CA LEU A 175 -13.07 -18.84 -0.11
C LEU A 175 -13.18 -20.29 0.39
N GLU A 176 -13.22 -20.50 1.70
CA GLU A 176 -13.49 -21.80 2.32
C GLU A 176 -14.89 -22.32 1.96
N ALA A 177 -15.91 -21.44 1.97
CA ALA A 177 -17.26 -21.79 1.55
C ALA A 177 -17.32 -22.19 0.06
N LYS A 178 -16.63 -21.45 -0.82
CA LYS A 178 -16.51 -21.79 -2.25
C LYS A 178 -15.77 -23.11 -2.47
N LEU A 179 -14.68 -23.35 -1.75
CA LEU A 179 -13.95 -24.62 -1.81
C LEU A 179 -14.83 -25.80 -1.38
N LYS A 180 -15.61 -25.64 -0.31
CA LYS A 180 -16.56 -26.67 0.13
C LYS A 180 -17.62 -26.94 -0.94
N ALA A 181 -18.21 -25.90 -1.53
CA ALA A 181 -19.19 -26.04 -2.61
C ALA A 181 -18.62 -26.79 -3.83
N ILE A 182 -17.39 -26.45 -4.25
CA ILE A 182 -16.70 -27.14 -5.35
C ILE A 182 -16.44 -28.60 -4.98
N SER A 183 -16.04 -28.90 -3.74
CA SER A 183 -15.83 -30.27 -3.28
C SER A 183 -17.13 -31.08 -3.31
N ASP A 184 -18.24 -30.49 -2.84
CA ASP A 184 -19.56 -31.14 -2.84
C ASP A 184 -20.06 -31.38 -4.29
N GLU A 185 -19.85 -30.41 -5.17
CA GLU A 185 -20.16 -30.53 -6.60
C GLU A 185 -19.31 -31.61 -7.28
N LYS A 186 -18.01 -31.67 -6.94
CA LYS A 186 -17.10 -32.71 -7.42
C LYS A 186 -17.57 -34.11 -7.00
N ILE A 187 -17.91 -34.29 -5.72
CA ILE A 187 -18.45 -35.57 -5.21
C ILE A 187 -19.72 -35.96 -5.96
N LYS A 188 -20.60 -34.99 -6.25
CA LYS A 188 -21.83 -35.23 -7.02
C LYS A 188 -21.51 -35.67 -8.46
N THR A 189 -20.58 -35.02 -9.14
CA THR A 189 -20.14 -35.43 -10.49
C THR A 189 -19.44 -36.79 -10.49
N ASP A 190 -18.61 -37.09 -9.48
CA ASP A 190 -17.93 -38.38 -9.37
C ASP A 190 -18.96 -39.51 -9.14
N LYS A 191 -19.99 -39.27 -8.34
CA LYS A 191 -21.11 -40.21 -8.16
C LYS A 191 -21.88 -40.43 -9.47
N GLN A 192 -22.21 -39.35 -10.19
CA GLN A 192 -22.84 -39.45 -11.51
C GLN A 192 -21.97 -40.21 -12.52
N LYS A 193 -20.66 -40.00 -12.49
CA LYS A 193 -19.71 -40.72 -13.35
C LYS A 193 -19.71 -42.22 -13.02
N SER A 194 -19.63 -42.59 -11.75
CA SER A 194 -19.77 -43.97 -11.27
C SER A 194 -21.10 -44.62 -11.74
N ASP A 195 -22.21 -43.90 -11.61
CA ASP A 195 -23.53 -44.39 -12.03
C ASP A 195 -23.62 -44.57 -13.56
N LEU A 196 -22.93 -43.73 -14.33
CA LEU A 196 -22.83 -43.89 -15.79
C LEU A 196 -21.89 -45.05 -16.18
N GLU A 197 -20.81 -45.23 -15.45
CA GLU A 197 -19.82 -46.30 -15.69
C GLU A 197 -20.41 -47.68 -15.39
N THR A 198 -21.19 -47.80 -14.31
CA THR A 198 -21.96 -49.01 -14.01
C THR A 198 -23.03 -49.30 -15.07
N LYS A 199 -23.76 -48.27 -15.54
CA LYS A 199 -24.69 -48.40 -16.68
C LYS A 199 -24.01 -48.78 -17.98
N LEU A 200 -22.82 -48.25 -18.25
CA LEU A 200 -22.05 -48.58 -19.45
C LEU A 200 -21.62 -50.04 -19.42
N ASN A 201 -21.17 -50.52 -18.26
CA ASN A 201 -20.77 -51.91 -18.09
C ASN A 201 -21.95 -52.88 -18.26
N THR A 202 -23.12 -52.61 -17.65
CA THR A 202 -24.32 -53.44 -17.85
C THR A 202 -24.78 -53.43 -19.30
N VAL A 203 -24.77 -52.29 -19.99
CA VAL A 203 -25.09 -52.23 -21.42
C VAL A 203 -24.05 -53.00 -22.26
N SER A 204 -22.77 -52.99 -21.88
CA SER A 204 -21.74 -53.78 -22.56
C SER A 204 -21.97 -55.28 -22.37
N GLU A 205 -22.36 -55.72 -21.16
CA GLU A 205 -22.69 -57.11 -20.86
C GLU A 205 -23.95 -57.55 -21.61
N GLU A 206 -25.00 -56.74 -21.62
CA GLU A 206 -26.20 -56.96 -22.44
C GLU A 206 -25.86 -57.07 -23.93
N LYS A 207 -25.01 -56.17 -24.44
CA LYS A 207 -24.55 -56.21 -25.83
C LYS A 207 -23.80 -57.50 -26.15
N THR A 208 -22.85 -57.92 -25.31
CA THR A 208 -22.11 -59.18 -25.54
C THR A 208 -23.01 -60.41 -25.44
N ASN A 209 -24.04 -60.38 -24.58
CA ASN A 209 -25.03 -61.46 -24.47
C ASN A 209 -25.96 -61.51 -25.68
N LEU A 210 -26.39 -60.35 -26.19
CA LEU A 210 -27.13 -60.23 -27.45
C LEU A 210 -26.29 -60.72 -28.63
N GLU A 211 -25.03 -60.32 -28.74
CA GLU A 211 -24.12 -60.78 -29.79
C GLU A 211 -23.95 -62.31 -29.76
N LYS A 212 -23.76 -62.91 -28.58
CA LYS A 212 -23.72 -64.38 -28.42
C LYS A 212 -25.02 -65.06 -28.83
N LYS A 213 -26.18 -64.48 -28.47
CA LYS A 213 -27.50 -64.99 -28.88
C LYS A 213 -27.68 -64.92 -30.39
N THR A 214 -27.33 -63.80 -31.00
CA THR A 214 -27.39 -63.60 -32.46
C THR A 214 -26.45 -64.56 -33.19
N HIS A 215 -25.26 -64.83 -32.63
CA HIS A 215 -24.32 -65.78 -33.21
C HIS A 215 -24.83 -67.23 -33.14
N SER A 216 -25.48 -67.61 -32.04
CA SER A 216 -26.13 -68.92 -31.91
C SER A 216 -27.31 -69.07 -32.88
N GLU A 217 -28.10 -68.01 -33.08
CA GLU A 217 -29.26 -68.01 -33.96
C GLU A 217 -28.86 -68.02 -35.45
N ASN A 218 -27.81 -67.27 -35.81
CA ASN A 218 -27.22 -67.32 -37.15
C ASN A 218 -26.61 -68.69 -37.46
N ASN A 219 -26.00 -69.37 -36.49
CA ASN A 219 -25.49 -70.72 -36.71
C ASN A 219 -26.61 -71.72 -36.96
N LYS A 220 -27.74 -71.62 -36.24
CA LYS A 220 -28.94 -72.44 -36.48
C LYS A 220 -29.54 -72.18 -37.86
N LEU A 221 -29.68 -70.92 -38.24
CA LEU A 221 -30.16 -70.53 -39.58
C LEU A 221 -29.23 -71.01 -40.68
N LYS A 222 -27.91 -71.03 -40.42
CA LYS A 222 -26.93 -71.55 -41.37
C LYS A 222 -27.05 -73.06 -41.56
N GLU A 223 -27.25 -73.81 -40.48
CA GLU A 223 -27.52 -75.26 -40.55
C GLU A 223 -28.82 -75.56 -41.32
N GLU A 224 -29.89 -74.81 -41.05
CA GLU A 224 -31.16 -74.94 -41.78
C GLU A 224 -31.02 -74.58 -43.27
N ASN A 225 -30.23 -73.55 -43.58
CA ASN A 225 -29.94 -73.17 -44.96
C ASN A 225 -29.07 -74.21 -45.68
N ASP A 226 -28.12 -74.86 -44.99
CA ASP A 226 -27.31 -75.95 -45.56
C ASP A 226 -28.17 -77.20 -45.83
N GLU A 227 -29.19 -77.48 -45.00
CA GLU A 227 -30.17 -78.54 -45.25
C GLU A 227 -31.06 -78.22 -46.46
N LEU A 228 -31.60 -77.00 -46.53
CA LEU A 228 -32.37 -76.52 -47.69
C LEU A 228 -31.54 -76.52 -48.97
N GLN A 229 -30.24 -76.25 -48.88
CA GLN A 229 -29.35 -76.28 -50.04
C GLN A 229 -29.15 -77.71 -50.55
N LYS A 230 -29.01 -78.70 -49.65
CA LYS A 230 -29.00 -80.12 -50.03
C LYS A 230 -30.33 -80.58 -50.62
N GLU A 231 -31.45 -80.10 -50.10
CA GLU A 231 -32.78 -80.37 -50.64
C GLU A 231 -32.95 -79.77 -52.04
N ASN A 232 -32.49 -78.53 -52.24
CA ASN A 232 -32.47 -77.89 -53.55
C ASN A 232 -31.56 -78.63 -54.54
N GLU A 233 -30.38 -79.09 -54.13
CA GLU A 233 -29.51 -79.92 -54.96
C GLU A 233 -30.20 -81.23 -55.38
N LEU A 234 -30.95 -81.85 -54.47
CA LEU A 234 -31.74 -83.04 -54.74
C LEU A 234 -32.89 -82.75 -55.74
N ILE A 235 -33.58 -81.63 -55.57
CA ILE A 235 -34.63 -81.16 -56.50
C ILE A 235 -34.03 -80.84 -57.87
N ILE A 236 -32.84 -80.23 -57.94
CA ILE A 236 -32.13 -79.97 -59.20
C ILE A 236 -31.75 -81.28 -59.89
N LEU A 237 -31.30 -82.29 -59.16
CA LEU A 237 -31.05 -83.63 -59.69
C LEU A 237 -32.32 -84.27 -60.26
N GLN A 238 -33.45 -84.13 -59.57
CA GLN A 238 -34.75 -84.60 -60.07
C GLN A 238 -35.23 -83.79 -61.29
N LEU A 239 -35.00 -82.47 -61.31
CA LEU A 239 -35.28 -81.60 -62.45
C LEU A 239 -34.37 -81.92 -63.64
N HIS A 240 -33.10 -82.29 -63.43
CA HIS A 240 -32.19 -82.74 -64.48
C HIS A 240 -32.67 -84.05 -65.10
N GLN A 241 -33.14 -85.01 -64.30
CA GLN A 241 -33.77 -86.23 -64.83
C GLN A 241 -35.04 -85.91 -65.63
N LEU A 242 -35.88 -85.01 -65.12
CA LEU A 242 -37.04 -84.51 -65.85
C LEU A 242 -36.63 -83.73 -67.12
N GLN A 243 -35.54 -82.97 -67.09
CA GLN A 243 -34.98 -82.27 -68.25
C GLN A 243 -34.45 -83.25 -69.29
N GLU A 244 -33.82 -84.36 -68.91
CA GLU A 244 -33.43 -85.43 -69.84
C GLU A 244 -34.67 -86.04 -70.53
N GLU A 245 -35.74 -86.29 -69.76
CA GLU A 245 -37.03 -86.73 -70.30
C GLU A 245 -37.70 -85.65 -71.18
N PHE A 246 -37.56 -84.38 -70.82
CA PHE A 246 -38.07 -83.26 -71.59
C PHE A 246 -37.23 -82.97 -72.83
N GLU A 247 -35.91 -83.11 -72.82
CA GLU A 247 -35.03 -82.95 -73.98
C GLU A 247 -35.29 -84.05 -75.03
N LEU A 248 -35.54 -85.28 -74.58
CA LEU A 248 -36.06 -86.36 -75.43
C LEU A 248 -37.45 -86.05 -76.01
N LYS A 249 -38.25 -85.20 -75.36
CA LYS A 249 -39.55 -84.67 -75.85
C LYS A 249 -39.42 -83.36 -76.65
N TYR A 250 -38.41 -82.53 -76.43
CA TYR A 250 -38.19 -81.22 -77.07
C TYR A 250 -37.33 -81.29 -78.33
N CYS A 251 -36.55 -82.37 -78.53
CA CYS A 251 -36.05 -82.77 -79.86
C CYS A 251 -37.20 -83.12 -80.84
N ARG A 252 -38.44 -83.24 -80.36
CA ARG A 252 -39.65 -83.33 -81.19
C ARG A 252 -40.43 -82.01 -81.35
N ILE A 253 -40.08 -80.93 -80.64
CA ILE A 253 -40.93 -79.72 -80.56
C ILE A 253 -40.20 -78.38 -80.81
N SER A 254 -38.86 -78.29 -80.76
CA SER A 254 -38.13 -77.00 -80.79
C SER A 254 -37.51 -76.55 -82.13
N ASP A 255 -37.98 -77.05 -83.28
CA ASP A 255 -37.74 -76.39 -84.59
C ASP A 255 -38.52 -75.05 -84.76
N LYS A 256 -39.02 -74.47 -83.67
CA LYS A 256 -39.82 -73.24 -83.67
C LYS A 256 -39.57 -72.44 -82.40
N TYR A 257 -38.74 -71.41 -82.48
CA TYR A 257 -38.82 -70.09 -81.81
C TYR A 257 -37.43 -69.48 -81.64
N ASP A 258 -37.02 -68.76 -82.68
CA ASP A 258 -35.86 -67.86 -82.72
C ASP A 258 -36.37 -66.44 -82.35
N GLY A 259 -35.87 -65.86 -81.26
CA GLY A 259 -36.52 -64.70 -80.62
C GLY A 259 -35.55 -63.61 -80.15
N ASN A 260 -35.16 -62.73 -81.09
CA ASN A 260 -34.33 -61.52 -80.95
C ASN A 260 -34.52 -60.67 -79.67
N VAL A 261 -33.63 -60.82 -78.68
CA VAL A 261 -33.44 -59.85 -77.58
C VAL A 261 -32.18 -59.02 -77.86
N TYR A 262 -32.28 -57.70 -77.89
CA TYR A 262 -31.13 -56.83 -78.17
C TYR A 262 -30.30 -56.59 -76.90
N THR A 263 -29.08 -57.11 -76.86
CA THR A 263 -28.12 -56.82 -75.79
C THR A 263 -27.34 -55.51 -76.04
N GLN A 264 -27.22 -55.10 -77.31
CA GLN A 264 -26.61 -53.84 -77.73
C GLN A 264 -27.21 -53.35 -79.06
N ILE A 265 -27.35 -52.04 -79.21
CA ILE A 265 -27.71 -51.40 -80.49
C ILE A 265 -26.49 -50.66 -81.02
N SER A 266 -25.91 -51.19 -82.11
CA SER A 266 -24.76 -50.58 -82.80
C SER A 266 -25.14 -49.25 -83.45
N ALA A 267 -24.16 -48.37 -83.67
CA ALA A 267 -24.40 -47.08 -84.34
C ALA A 267 -25.05 -47.19 -85.74
N PRO A 268 -24.69 -48.14 -86.63
CA PRO A 268 -25.38 -48.33 -87.90
C PRO A 268 -26.87 -48.68 -87.72
N MET A 269 -27.17 -49.57 -86.76
CA MET A 269 -28.55 -49.94 -86.44
C MET A 269 -29.31 -48.75 -85.87
N LEU A 270 -28.73 -48.03 -84.90
CA LEU A 270 -29.31 -46.82 -84.33
C LEU A 270 -29.56 -45.75 -85.39
N PHE A 271 -28.64 -45.55 -86.33
CA PHE A 271 -28.81 -44.59 -87.42
C PHE A 271 -29.97 -44.95 -88.34
N SER A 272 -30.14 -46.25 -88.65
CA SER A 272 -31.26 -46.72 -89.48
C SER A 272 -32.62 -46.49 -88.82
N LEU A 273 -32.64 -46.46 -87.48
CA LEU A 273 -33.83 -46.20 -86.67
C LEU A 273 -34.15 -44.71 -86.55
N LEU A 274 -33.21 -43.81 -86.84
CA LEU A 274 -33.47 -42.36 -86.86
C LEU A 274 -34.19 -41.96 -88.15
N PRO A 275 -35.01 -40.90 -88.12
CA PRO A 275 -35.74 -40.46 -89.31
C PRO A 275 -34.73 -39.94 -90.34
N LYS A 276 -34.78 -40.48 -91.56
CA LYS A 276 -33.93 -40.03 -92.68
C LYS A 276 -34.15 -38.53 -92.87
N GLN A 277 -33.07 -37.74 -92.74
CA GLN A 277 -33.15 -36.28 -92.83
C GLN A 277 -33.67 -35.90 -94.22
N ASN A 278 -34.86 -35.29 -94.27
CA ASN A 278 -35.48 -34.89 -95.53
C ASN A 278 -34.70 -33.69 -96.11
N PRO A 279 -34.16 -33.76 -97.33
CA PRO A 279 -33.36 -32.69 -97.94
C PRO A 279 -34.10 -31.36 -98.10
N PHE A 280 -35.44 -31.36 -98.02
CA PHE A 280 -36.27 -30.16 -98.12
C PHE A 280 -36.61 -29.48 -96.76
N ARG A 281 -36.25 -30.08 -95.62
CA ARG A 281 -36.39 -29.48 -94.28
C ARG A 281 -35.02 -29.12 -93.73
N LYS A 282 -34.69 -27.82 -93.63
CA LYS A 282 -33.45 -27.33 -93.00
C LYS A 282 -33.44 -27.66 -91.50
N THR A 283 -32.95 -28.83 -91.11
CA THR A 283 -32.65 -29.13 -89.70
C THR A 283 -31.32 -28.50 -89.31
N LYS A 284 -31.27 -27.86 -88.14
CA LYS A 284 -30.04 -27.23 -87.62
C LYS A 284 -29.04 -28.26 -87.06
N VAL A 285 -29.46 -29.52 -86.91
CA VAL A 285 -28.60 -30.65 -86.58
C VAL A 285 -28.48 -31.55 -87.81
N LYS A 286 -27.24 -31.79 -88.24
CA LYS A 286 -26.90 -32.71 -89.34
C LYS A 286 -26.38 -34.00 -88.74
N ILE A 287 -26.92 -35.14 -89.16
CA ILE A 287 -26.51 -36.45 -88.66
C ILE A 287 -26.07 -37.30 -89.86
N LYS A 288 -24.86 -37.86 -89.80
CA LYS A 288 -24.28 -38.72 -90.83
C LYS A 288 -23.71 -39.98 -90.18
N LEU A 289 -23.71 -41.08 -90.92
CA LEU A 289 -22.99 -42.31 -90.53
C LEU A 289 -21.64 -42.30 -91.27
N ILE A 290 -20.54 -42.31 -90.50
CA ILE A 290 -19.15 -42.36 -91.02
C ILE A 290 -18.42 -43.39 -90.15
N ASP A 291 -17.69 -44.32 -90.76
CA ASP A 291 -16.90 -45.37 -90.07
C ASP A 291 -17.67 -46.12 -88.97
N ASN A 292 -18.91 -46.53 -89.28
CA ASN A 292 -19.82 -47.19 -88.34
C ASN A 292 -20.11 -46.41 -87.04
N LYS A 293 -19.89 -45.08 -87.03
CA LYS A 293 -20.25 -44.17 -85.94
C LYS A 293 -21.18 -43.09 -86.46
N ILE A 294 -22.08 -42.61 -85.59
CA ILE A 294 -22.99 -41.52 -85.95
C ILE A 294 -22.31 -40.20 -85.62
N HIS A 295 -21.95 -39.44 -86.64
CA HIS A 295 -21.45 -38.08 -86.51
C HIS A 295 -22.62 -37.10 -86.59
N ALA A 296 -22.90 -36.43 -85.49
CA ALA A 296 -23.89 -35.38 -85.38
C ALA A 296 -23.21 -34.02 -85.18
N GLU A 297 -23.62 -33.02 -85.96
CA GLU A 297 -23.18 -31.63 -85.83
C GLU A 297 -24.41 -30.75 -85.64
N SER A 298 -24.48 -30.09 -84.48
CA SER A 298 -25.58 -29.21 -84.09
C SER A 298 -25.14 -27.75 -84.20
N ASN A 299 -25.92 -26.96 -84.95
CA ASN A 299 -25.82 -25.50 -85.02
C ASN A 299 -27.03 -24.84 -84.32
N LEU A 300 -27.56 -25.48 -83.28
CA LEU A 300 -28.63 -24.91 -82.46
C LEU A 300 -28.06 -23.83 -81.52
N PRO A 301 -28.78 -22.73 -81.27
CA PRO A 301 -28.45 -21.82 -80.16
C PRO A 301 -28.46 -22.57 -78.82
N ASN A 302 -27.66 -22.14 -77.85
CA ASN A 302 -27.44 -22.83 -76.56
C ASN A 302 -28.74 -23.20 -75.81
N ASP A 303 -29.78 -22.38 -75.91
CA ASP A 303 -31.06 -22.62 -75.22
C ASP A 303 -32.10 -23.41 -76.04
N LYS A 304 -31.75 -23.83 -77.26
CA LYS A 304 -32.64 -24.60 -78.14
C LYS A 304 -32.20 -26.05 -78.19
N HIS A 305 -33.19 -26.93 -78.30
CA HIS A 305 -32.99 -28.38 -78.39
C HIS A 305 -33.86 -28.97 -79.50
N GLN A 306 -33.41 -30.09 -80.05
CA GLN A 306 -34.12 -30.83 -81.09
C GLN A 306 -34.14 -32.33 -80.76
N TYR A 307 -35.32 -32.94 -80.86
CA TYR A 307 -35.51 -34.37 -80.65
C TYR A 307 -35.52 -35.12 -81.99
N PHE A 308 -34.86 -36.27 -82.02
CA PHE A 308 -34.89 -37.24 -83.10
C PHE A 308 -35.46 -38.55 -82.55
N TYR A 309 -36.76 -38.73 -82.71
CA TYR A 309 -37.47 -39.95 -82.32
C TYR A 309 -37.17 -41.08 -83.29
N CYS A 310 -36.91 -42.27 -82.77
CA CYS A 310 -36.79 -43.46 -83.59
C CYS A 310 -38.11 -43.74 -84.33
N THR A 311 -37.99 -44.30 -85.53
CA THR A 311 -39.12 -44.57 -86.42
C THR A 311 -40.02 -45.70 -85.93
N ARG A 312 -39.50 -46.60 -85.08
CA ARG A 312 -40.27 -47.67 -84.45
C ARG A 312 -40.38 -47.49 -82.94
N ASN A 313 -41.46 -48.04 -82.39
CA ASN A 313 -41.59 -48.30 -80.97
C ASN A 313 -40.98 -49.69 -80.68
N PHE A 314 -40.43 -49.86 -79.50
CA PHE A 314 -39.84 -51.12 -79.03
C PHE A 314 -40.69 -51.71 -77.91
N LEU A 315 -40.71 -53.02 -77.77
CA LEU A 315 -41.26 -53.67 -76.58
C LEU A 315 -40.27 -53.60 -75.41
N PRO A 316 -40.73 -53.55 -74.15
CA PRO A 316 -39.84 -53.64 -72.99
C PRO A 316 -38.92 -54.87 -73.01
N GLU A 317 -39.43 -55.99 -73.50
CA GLU A 317 -38.68 -57.25 -73.65
C GLU A 317 -37.56 -57.12 -74.69
N GLU A 318 -37.82 -56.45 -75.81
CA GLU A 318 -36.84 -56.25 -76.89
C GLU A 318 -35.63 -55.42 -76.43
N LEU A 319 -35.85 -54.44 -75.55
CA LEU A 319 -34.80 -53.57 -75.01
C LEU A 319 -34.13 -54.15 -73.75
N ASN A 320 -34.42 -55.41 -73.41
CA ASN A 320 -33.94 -56.08 -72.19
C ASN A 320 -34.37 -55.41 -70.88
N PHE A 321 -35.39 -54.55 -70.95
CA PHE A 321 -35.82 -53.64 -69.90
C PHE A 321 -36.74 -54.29 -68.85
N VAL A 322 -37.15 -55.54 -69.08
CA VAL A 322 -37.83 -56.39 -68.09
C VAL A 322 -36.84 -56.91 -67.04
N PHE A 323 -35.64 -57.30 -67.46
CA PHE A 323 -34.63 -57.92 -66.59
C PHE A 323 -33.51 -56.95 -66.20
N ASN A 324 -33.09 -56.08 -67.13
CA ASN A 324 -32.06 -55.09 -66.89
C ASN A 324 -32.57 -53.68 -67.25
N LYS A 325 -32.77 -52.85 -66.22
CA LYS A 325 -33.29 -51.49 -66.38
C LYS A 325 -32.19 -50.46 -66.61
N SER A 326 -30.93 -50.86 -66.77
CA SER A 326 -29.84 -49.92 -67.06
C SER A 326 -29.53 -49.82 -68.55
N PHE A 327 -29.08 -48.64 -68.98
CA PHE A 327 -28.48 -48.45 -70.29
C PHE A 327 -27.34 -47.44 -70.23
N LYS A 328 -26.47 -47.48 -71.23
CA LYS A 328 -25.37 -46.54 -71.41
C LYS A 328 -25.23 -46.16 -72.88
N LEU A 329 -25.37 -44.88 -73.20
CA LEU A 329 -25.03 -44.36 -74.53
C LEU A 329 -23.54 -44.02 -74.56
N LEU A 330 -22.77 -44.65 -75.44
CA LEU A 330 -21.36 -44.34 -75.63
C LEU A 330 -21.24 -43.28 -76.73
N TYR A 331 -20.82 -42.08 -76.35
CA TYR A 331 -20.59 -40.97 -77.27
C TYR A 331 -19.37 -40.13 -76.85
N GLU A 332 -18.78 -39.43 -77.82
CA GLU A 332 -17.66 -38.50 -77.65
C GLU A 332 -18.04 -37.16 -78.30
N GLY A 333 -17.82 -36.03 -77.63
CA GLY A 333 -18.12 -34.71 -78.18
C GLY A 333 -18.44 -33.64 -77.15
N ASP A 334 -18.66 -32.42 -77.63
CA ASP A 334 -18.94 -31.23 -76.83
C ASP A 334 -20.43 -30.80 -76.88
N CYS A 335 -21.28 -31.53 -77.62
CA CYS A 335 -22.72 -31.31 -77.66
C CYS A 335 -23.44 -31.96 -76.45
N ASP A 336 -24.40 -31.25 -75.82
CA ASP A 336 -25.27 -31.85 -74.78
C ASP A 336 -26.25 -32.83 -75.45
N LEU A 337 -25.88 -34.11 -75.40
CA LEU A 337 -26.63 -35.23 -75.94
C LEU A 337 -27.34 -35.99 -74.81
N ARG A 338 -28.65 -36.21 -74.99
CA ARG A 338 -29.47 -36.99 -74.06
C ARG A 338 -30.28 -38.06 -74.77
N THR A 339 -30.40 -39.22 -74.12
CA THR A 339 -31.30 -40.28 -74.54
C THR A 339 -32.66 -40.06 -73.89
N VAL A 340 -33.73 -40.23 -74.67
CA VAL A 340 -35.09 -40.06 -74.20
C VAL A 340 -35.86 -41.34 -74.42
N PHE A 341 -36.50 -41.84 -73.36
CA PHE A 341 -37.42 -42.95 -73.44
C PHE A 341 -38.82 -42.45 -73.11
N VAL A 342 -39.76 -42.66 -74.03
CA VAL A 342 -41.17 -42.34 -73.83
C VAL A 342 -41.93 -43.64 -73.68
N TYR A 343 -42.59 -43.83 -72.53
CA TYR A 343 -43.37 -45.03 -72.23
C TYR A 343 -44.79 -44.83 -72.72
N LEU A 344 -45.29 -45.80 -73.48
CA LEU A 344 -46.61 -45.77 -74.09
C LEU A 344 -47.47 -46.91 -73.53
N ASN A 345 -48.75 -46.63 -73.32
CA ASN A 345 -49.73 -47.66 -72.94
C ASN A 345 -50.13 -48.51 -74.17
N GLU A 346 -51.06 -49.45 -73.95
CA GLU A 346 -51.59 -50.33 -75.00
C GLU A 346 -52.25 -49.57 -76.16
N LYS A 347 -52.83 -48.39 -75.89
CA LYS A 347 -53.44 -47.51 -76.90
C LYS A 347 -52.43 -46.61 -77.63
N GLY A 348 -51.14 -46.70 -77.29
CA GLY A 348 -50.08 -45.86 -77.85
C GLY A 348 -49.99 -44.46 -77.23
N GLU A 349 -50.71 -44.19 -76.15
CA GLU A 349 -50.71 -42.90 -75.45
C GLU A 349 -49.53 -42.81 -74.49
N LYS A 350 -48.95 -41.60 -74.37
CA LYS A 350 -47.81 -41.35 -73.48
C LYS A 350 -48.22 -41.46 -72.01
N ILE A 351 -47.62 -42.42 -71.31
CA ILE A 351 -47.72 -42.57 -69.85
C ILE A 351 -46.74 -41.61 -69.17
N SER A 352 -45.46 -41.73 -69.50
CA SER A 352 -44.39 -40.89 -68.95
C SER A 352 -43.17 -40.88 -69.87
N HIS A 353 -42.12 -40.16 -69.47
CA HIS A 353 -40.85 -40.18 -70.20
C HIS A 353 -39.67 -39.91 -69.27
N ASN A 354 -38.51 -40.48 -69.62
CA ASN A 354 -37.23 -40.21 -68.98
C ASN A 354 -36.30 -39.54 -70.00
N ILE A 355 -35.70 -38.41 -69.62
CA ILE A 355 -34.69 -37.70 -70.40
C ILE A 355 -33.38 -37.78 -69.63
N LEU A 356 -32.42 -38.48 -70.19
CA LEU A 356 -31.28 -39.03 -69.47
C LEU A 356 -29.99 -38.63 -70.19
N ALA A 357 -29.07 -38.00 -69.45
CA ALA A 357 -27.82 -37.51 -70.02
C ALA A 357 -26.95 -38.68 -70.47
N ALA A 358 -26.35 -38.58 -71.65
CA ALA A 358 -25.62 -39.68 -72.26
C ALA A 358 -24.24 -39.98 -71.63
N THR A 359 -23.90 -39.38 -70.49
CA THR A 359 -22.51 -39.37 -69.95
C THR A 359 -22.17 -40.56 -69.05
N LYS A 360 -23.15 -41.24 -68.44
CA LYS A 360 -22.92 -42.39 -67.53
C LYS A 360 -23.99 -43.46 -67.73
N GLU A 361 -23.78 -44.64 -67.15
CA GLU A 361 -24.82 -45.67 -67.08
C GLU A 361 -25.99 -45.15 -66.22
N GLN A 362 -27.21 -45.29 -66.74
CA GLN A 362 -28.40 -44.77 -66.09
C GLN A 362 -29.46 -45.87 -66.01
N SER A 363 -30.08 -45.97 -64.84
CA SER A 363 -31.21 -46.87 -64.62
C SER A 363 -32.52 -46.16 -64.94
N VAL A 364 -33.45 -46.93 -65.47
CA VAL A 364 -34.69 -46.47 -66.07
C VAL A 364 -35.87 -47.09 -65.34
N ASN A 365 -36.68 -46.25 -64.72
CA ASN A 365 -37.92 -46.72 -64.12
C ASN A 365 -39.05 -46.74 -65.16
N ILE A 366 -39.46 -47.95 -65.55
CA ILE A 366 -40.57 -48.18 -66.47
C ILE A 366 -41.86 -48.17 -65.65
N PRO A 367 -42.84 -47.32 -65.98
CA PRO A 367 -44.11 -47.27 -65.27
C PRO A 367 -44.91 -48.57 -65.50
N LYS A 368 -45.68 -48.98 -64.49
CA LYS A 368 -46.63 -50.11 -64.62
C LYS A 368 -47.61 -49.83 -65.75
N GLY A 369 -47.90 -50.84 -66.58
CA GLY A 369 -48.79 -50.72 -67.73
C GLY A 369 -48.14 -50.20 -69.02
N CYS A 370 -46.82 -49.99 -69.04
CA CYS A 370 -46.09 -49.72 -70.28
C CYS A 370 -46.13 -50.94 -71.21
N LYS A 371 -46.61 -50.75 -72.44
CA LYS A 371 -46.63 -51.79 -73.47
C LYS A 371 -45.57 -51.57 -74.55
N SER A 372 -45.21 -50.32 -74.84
CA SER A 372 -44.15 -50.01 -75.79
C SER A 372 -43.37 -48.77 -75.40
N ILE A 373 -42.13 -48.68 -75.87
CA ILE A 373 -41.19 -47.62 -75.56
C ILE A 373 -40.75 -46.97 -76.87
N ARG A 374 -40.89 -45.66 -76.96
CA ARG A 374 -40.35 -44.86 -78.05
C ARG A 374 -39.07 -44.18 -77.60
N MET A 375 -37.96 -44.54 -78.22
CA MET A 375 -36.66 -43.97 -77.95
C MET A 375 -36.38 -42.75 -78.84
N ALA A 376 -35.69 -41.74 -78.31
CA ALA A 376 -35.22 -40.59 -79.07
C ALA A 376 -33.85 -40.11 -78.59
N LEU A 377 -33.17 -39.36 -79.46
CA LEU A 377 -31.98 -38.59 -79.12
C LEU A 377 -32.33 -37.10 -79.08
N ARG A 378 -31.95 -36.41 -78.01
CA ARG A 378 -32.13 -34.97 -77.85
C ARG A 378 -30.76 -34.31 -77.93
N PHE A 379 -30.60 -33.42 -78.91
CA PHE A 379 -29.43 -32.55 -79.03
C PHE A 379 -29.78 -31.16 -78.53
N GLN A 380 -28.97 -30.58 -77.65
CA GLN A 380 -29.14 -29.22 -77.14
C GLN A 380 -27.87 -28.40 -77.33
N GLY A 381 -28.03 -27.16 -77.79
CA GLY A 381 -26.92 -26.24 -78.06
C GLY A 381 -26.10 -26.59 -79.30
N SER A 382 -25.06 -25.79 -79.56
CA SER A 382 -24.13 -26.01 -80.67
C SER A 382 -23.01 -26.95 -80.26
N GLY A 383 -22.58 -27.82 -81.16
CA GLY A 383 -21.47 -28.74 -80.89
C GLY A 383 -21.44 -29.92 -81.84
N LYS A 384 -20.48 -30.81 -81.63
CA LYS A 384 -20.30 -32.06 -82.37
C LYS A 384 -20.41 -33.23 -81.40
N ALA A 385 -21.00 -34.33 -81.87
CA ALA A 385 -21.08 -35.58 -81.13
C ALA A 385 -20.85 -36.77 -82.07
N ILE A 386 -20.05 -37.72 -81.64
CA ILE A 386 -19.77 -39.00 -82.29
C ILE A 386 -20.38 -40.08 -81.40
N ILE A 387 -21.43 -40.76 -81.87
CA ILE A 387 -22.12 -41.81 -81.12
C ILE A 387 -21.62 -43.16 -81.61
N HIS A 388 -21.17 -44.00 -80.67
CA HIS A 388 -20.56 -45.29 -80.95
C HIS A 388 -21.58 -46.43 -80.88
N LYS A 389 -22.31 -46.54 -79.76
CA LYS A 389 -23.36 -47.55 -79.57
C LYS A 389 -24.19 -47.25 -78.33
N LEU A 390 -25.36 -47.89 -78.24
CA LEU A 390 -26.20 -47.93 -77.07
C LEU A 390 -26.11 -49.33 -76.44
N SER A 391 -25.57 -49.42 -75.22
CA SER A 391 -25.53 -50.66 -74.45
C SER A 391 -26.78 -50.76 -73.58
N LEU A 392 -27.50 -51.88 -73.68
CA LEU A 392 -28.72 -52.19 -72.91
C LEU A 392 -28.49 -53.29 -71.86
N CYS A 393 -27.22 -53.61 -71.60
CA CYS A 393 -26.80 -54.52 -70.55
C CYS A 393 -25.57 -53.94 -69.86
N SER A 394 -25.57 -53.98 -68.52
CA SER A 394 -24.39 -53.85 -67.69
C SER A 394 -23.58 -55.14 -67.86
N VAL A 395 -22.40 -55.05 -68.48
CA VAL A 395 -21.43 -56.15 -68.53
C VAL A 395 -20.40 -55.91 -67.45
#